data_AF-A0A9C8ZM50-F1
#
_entry.id   AF-A0A9C8ZM50-F1
#
_cell.length_a   1.000
_cell.length_b   1.000
_cell.length_c   1.000
_cell.angle_alpha   90.00
_cell.angle_beta   90.00
_cell.angle_gamma   90.00
#
_symmetry.space_group_name_H-M   'P 1'
#
loop_
_entity.id
_entity.type
_entity.pdbx_description
1 polymer ?
#
loop_
_entity_poly.entity_id
_entity_poly.type
_entity_poly.pdbx_seq_one_letter_code
_entity_poly.pdbx_strand_id
1 'polypeptide(L)'
;MNCDELLAYLSDYIDNNLDEELTAEAQEHLATCHNCRVVLDTTQQTIFLYRRQGRRAIPAARRERLFNQLQDAFLKRKKENG
;
A
#
# COMPACT_ATOMS: atom_id res chain seq x y z
N MET A 1 -9.60 4.35 -21.09
CA MET A 1 -8.15 4.62 -21.10
C MET A 1 -7.30 3.71 -22.02
N ASN A 2 -6.12 4.19 -22.43
CA ASN A 2 -5.08 3.44 -23.15
C ASN A 2 -4.01 2.84 -22.20
N CYS A 3 -3.02 2.11 -22.74
CA CYS A 3 -1.97 1.47 -21.93
C CYS A 3 -1.11 2.47 -21.14
N ASP A 4 -0.72 3.60 -21.76
CA ASP A 4 0.15 4.59 -21.13
C ASP A 4 -0.56 5.29 -19.96
N GLU A 5 -1.84 5.59 -20.14
CA GLU A 5 -2.71 6.12 -19.09
C GLU A 5 -2.85 5.12 -17.93
N LEU A 6 -3.15 3.85 -18.22
CA LEU A 6 -3.24 2.83 -17.17
C LEU A 6 -1.91 2.68 -16.41
N LEU A 7 -0.77 2.71 -17.12
CA LEU A 7 0.54 2.61 -16.50
C LEU A 7 0.84 3.80 -15.59
N ALA A 8 0.39 5.01 -15.96
CA ALA A 8 0.52 6.19 -15.12
C ALA A 8 -0.26 6.06 -13.80
N TYR A 9 -1.44 5.41 -13.84
CA TYR A 9 -2.30 5.20 -12.67
C TYR A 9 -2.12 3.85 -11.98
N LEU A 10 -1.22 2.98 -12.45
CA LEU A 10 -1.12 1.59 -11.99
C LEU A 10 -0.89 1.46 -10.48
N SER A 11 -0.04 2.32 -9.92
CA SER A 11 0.22 2.34 -8.48
C SER A 11 -1.02 2.70 -7.68
N ASP A 12 -1.74 3.75 -8.09
CA ASP A 12 -2.97 4.19 -7.43
C ASP A 12 -4.09 3.16 -7.58
N TYR A 13 -4.16 2.48 -8.73
CA TYR A 13 -5.06 1.35 -8.94
C TYR A 13 -4.76 0.20 -7.96
N ILE A 14 -3.49 -0.19 -7.81
CA ILE A 14 -3.07 -1.25 -6.87
C ILE A 14 -3.41 -0.87 -5.42
N ASP A 15 -3.23 0.39 -5.06
CA ASP A 15 -3.47 0.90 -3.71
C ASP A 15 -4.95 1.26 -3.45
N ASN A 16 -5.83 1.15 -4.45
CA ASN A 16 -7.25 1.54 -4.41
C ASN A 16 -7.48 3.03 -4.08
N ASN A 17 -6.65 3.90 -4.66
CA ASN A 17 -6.70 5.36 -4.48
C ASN A 17 -7.35 6.11 -5.65
N LEU A 18 -7.82 5.39 -6.67
CA LEU A 18 -8.55 5.99 -7.79
C LEU A 18 -10.02 6.25 -7.39
N ASP A 19 -10.64 7.24 -8.04
CA ASP A 19 -12.09 7.41 -7.95
C ASP A 19 -12.83 6.28 -8.69
N GLU A 20 -14.16 6.22 -8.50
CA GLU A 20 -14.99 5.14 -9.04
C GLU A 20 -14.99 5.09 -10.58
N GLU A 21 -15.01 6.25 -11.24
CA GLU A 21 -15.04 6.35 -12.70
C GLU A 21 -13.73 5.85 -13.31
N LEU A 22 -12.60 6.33 -12.79
CA LEU A 22 -11.27 5.95 -13.26
C LEU A 22 -10.93 4.50 -12.91
N THR A 23 -11.44 3.99 -11.78
CA THR A 23 -11.34 2.57 -11.42
C THR A 23 -12.08 1.70 -12.44
N ALA A 24 -13.29 2.08 -12.84
CA ALA A 24 -14.07 1.34 -13.83
C ALA A 24 -13.38 1.30 -15.20
N GLU A 25 -12.84 2.44 -15.66
CA GLU A 25 -12.07 2.50 -16.91
C GLU A 25 -10.82 1.62 -16.87
N ALA A 26 -10.08 1.61 -15.75
CA ALA A 26 -8.91 0.77 -15.56
C ALA A 26 -9.28 -0.73 -15.60
N GLN A 27 -10.39 -1.10 -14.96
CA GLN A 27 -10.91 -2.47 -14.98
C GLN A 27 -11.29 -2.92 -16.40
N GLU A 28 -11.97 -2.06 -17.18
CA GLU A 28 -12.33 -2.36 -18.57
C GLU A 28 -11.07 -2.59 -19.43
N HIS A 29 -10.05 -1.73 -19.27
CA HIS A 29 -8.79 -1.89 -19.98
C HIS A 29 -8.09 -3.20 -19.58
N LEU A 30 -7.98 -3.49 -18.29
CA LEU A 30 -7.36 -4.71 -17.79
C LEU A 30 -8.11 -5.98 -18.24
N ALA A 31 -9.43 -5.93 -18.42
CA ALA A 31 -10.20 -7.06 -18.92
C ALA A 31 -9.80 -7.45 -20.36
N THR A 32 -9.43 -6.46 -21.18
CA THR A 32 -9.21 -6.65 -22.62
C THR A 32 -7.72 -6.66 -23.01
N CYS A 33 -6.86 -5.97 -22.27
CA CYS A 33 -5.42 -5.86 -22.58
C CYS A 33 -4.59 -6.94 -21.88
N HIS A 34 -3.95 -7.82 -22.66
CA HIS A 34 -3.04 -8.83 -22.09
C HIS A 34 -1.76 -8.22 -21.50
N ASN A 35 -1.15 -7.25 -22.18
CA ASN A 35 0.11 -6.65 -21.75
C ASN A 35 -0.02 -5.97 -20.38
N CYS A 36 -1.07 -5.18 -20.19
CA CYS A 36 -1.30 -4.49 -18.92
C CYS A 36 -1.65 -5.45 -17.79
N ARG A 37 -2.33 -6.57 -18.06
CA ARG A 37 -2.49 -7.65 -17.06
C ARG A 37 -1.16 -8.23 -16.61
N VAL A 38 -0.28 -8.56 -17.56
CA VAL A 38 1.07 -9.07 -17.23
C VAL A 38 1.84 -8.06 -16.37
N VAL A 39 1.77 -6.77 -16.69
CA VAL A 39 2.43 -5.73 -15.88
C VAL A 39 1.81 -5.63 -14.48
N LEU A 40 0.48 -5.64 -14.36
CA LEU A 40 -0.21 -5.64 -13.07
C LEU A 40 0.21 -6.84 -12.20
N ASP A 41 0.12 -8.06 -12.75
CA ASP A 41 0.40 -9.30 -12.05
C ASP A 41 1.86 -9.34 -11.56
N THR A 42 2.81 -9.00 -12.44
CA THR A 42 4.24 -8.99 -12.10
C THR A 42 4.59 -7.90 -11.09
N THR A 43 3.92 -6.75 -11.15
CA THR A 43 4.08 -5.67 -10.15
C THR A 43 3.57 -6.11 -8.78
N GLN A 44 2.36 -6.69 -8.71
CA GLN A 44 1.80 -7.22 -7.46
C GLN A 44 2.66 -8.35 -6.88
N GLN A 45 3.17 -9.25 -7.72
CA GLN A 45 4.08 -10.31 -7.30
C GLN A 45 5.38 -9.75 -6.72
N THR A 46 5.93 -8.70 -7.33
CA THR A 46 7.12 -8.02 -6.82
C THR A 46 6.86 -7.41 -5.45
N ILE A 47 5.74 -6.70 -5.27
CA ILE A 47 5.32 -6.14 -3.97
C ILE A 47 5.18 -7.25 -2.93
N PHE A 48 4.55 -8.38 -3.29
CA PHE A 48 4.39 -9.53 -2.41
C PHE A 48 5.74 -10.11 -1.94
N LEU A 49 6.67 -10.32 -2.87
CA LEU A 49 8.01 -10.84 -2.57
C LEU A 49 8.77 -9.90 -1.61
N TYR A 50 8.73 -8.59 -1.86
CA TYR A 50 9.35 -7.60 -0.98
C TYR A 50 8.74 -7.60 0.42
N ARG A 51 7.41 -7.64 0.54
CA ARG A 51 6.72 -7.72 1.84
C ARG A 51 7.09 -8.99 2.61
N ARG A 52 7.29 -10.12 1.91
CA ARG A 52 7.67 -11.40 2.51
C ARG A 52 9.12 -11.43 2.96
N GLN A 53 10.05 -10.93 2.15
CA GLN A 53 11.49 -10.92 2.45
C GLN A 53 11.87 -9.78 3.43
N GLY A 54 11.14 -8.67 3.42
CA GLY A 54 11.40 -7.49 4.22
C GLY A 54 10.91 -7.55 5.68
N ARG A 55 10.29 -8.66 6.11
CA ARG A 55 9.87 -8.87 7.50
C ARG A 55 11.08 -9.11 8.41
N ARG A 56 11.82 -8.04 8.71
CA ARG A 56 12.71 -8.00 9.87
C ARG A 56 11.86 -7.78 11.12
N ALA A 57 11.74 -8.79 11.96
CA ALA A 57 11.12 -8.63 13.26
C ALA A 57 11.86 -7.53 14.05
N ILE A 58 11.12 -6.58 14.62
CA ILE A 58 11.69 -5.65 15.59
C ILE A 58 12.11 -6.51 16.81
N PRO A 59 13.39 -6.48 17.23
CA PRO A 59 13.81 -7.20 18.43
C PRO A 59 12.97 -6.82 19.63
N ALA A 60 12.64 -7.78 20.48
CA ALA A 60 11.70 -7.62 21.59
C ALA A 60 12.02 -6.38 22.44
N ALA A 61 13.29 -6.17 22.81
CA ALA A 61 13.73 -5.01 23.59
C ALA A 61 13.45 -3.65 22.90
N ARG A 62 13.61 -3.57 21.57
CA ARG A 62 13.29 -2.33 20.82
C ARG A 62 11.79 -2.12 20.71
N ARG A 63 11.02 -3.21 20.58
CA ARG A 63 9.56 -3.20 20.54
C ARG A 63 8.99 -2.70 21.87
N GLU A 64 9.43 -3.25 22.99
CA GLU A 64 9.01 -2.83 24.34
C GLU A 64 9.29 -1.34 24.59
N ARG A 65 10.50 -0.89 24.26
CA ARG A 65 10.86 0.53 24.40
C ARG A 65 9.93 1.43 23.59
N LEU A 66 9.62 1.06 22.35
CA LEU A 66 8.71 1.81 21.49
C LEU A 66 7.30 1.87 22.09
N PHE A 67 6.75 0.73 22.55
CA PHE A 67 5.41 0.69 23.15
C PHE A 67 5.32 1.54 24.41
N ASN A 68 6.33 1.49 25.29
CA ASN A 68 6.37 2.33 26.48
C ASN A 68 6.39 3.82 26.12
N GLN A 69 7.22 4.22 25.15
CA GLN A 69 7.29 5.61 24.69
C GLN A 69 5.95 6.10 24.09
N LEU A 70 5.27 5.26 23.32
CA LEU A 70 3.95 5.58 22.77
C LEU A 70 2.92 5.73 23.89
N GLN A 71 2.89 4.81 24.85
CA GLN A 71 1.99 4.87 26.00
C GLN A 71 2.18 6.15 26.81
N ASP A 72 3.44 6.50 27.13
CA ASP A 72 3.78 7.73 27.84
C ASP A 72 3.33 8.98 27.07
N ALA A 73 3.54 9.00 25.75
CA ALA A 73 3.11 10.11 24.90
C ALA A 73 1.58 10.27 24.90
N PHE A 74 0.82 9.17 24.82
CA PHE A 74 -0.64 9.21 24.90
C PHE A 74 -1.13 9.70 26.26
N LEU A 75 -0.49 9.26 27.36
CA LEU A 75 -0.84 9.70 28.71
C LEU A 75 -0.55 11.19 28.94
N LYS A 76 0.59 11.70 28.45
CA LYS A 76 0.92 13.13 28.50
C LYS A 76 -0.10 13.96 27.72
N ARG A 77 -0.39 13.57 26.48
CA ARG A 77 -1.37 14.25 25.64
C ARG A 77 -2.77 14.27 26.25
N LYS A 78 -3.16 13.23 26.99
CA LYS A 78 -4.44 13.18 27.71
C LYS A 78 -4.47 14.13 28.92
N LYS A 79 -3.33 14.34 29.60
CA LYS A 79 -3.20 15.28 30.72
C LYS A 79 -3.13 16.74 30.28
N GLU A 80 -2.67 17.01 29.07
CA GLU A 80 -2.56 18.37 28.51
C GLU A 80 -3.88 18.87 27.88
N ASN A 81 -4.78 17.94 27.51
CA ASN A 81 -6.06 18.24 26.85
C ASN A 81 -7.29 18.13 27.77
N GLY A 82 -7.11 17.90 29.07
CA GLY A 82 -8.18 17.81 30.06
C GLY A 82 -7.95 18.77 31.21
#